data_AF-A0A962D5E3-F1
#
_entry.id   AF-A0A962D5E3-F1
#
_cell.length_a   1.000
_cell.length_b   1.000
_cell.length_c   1.000
_cell.angle_alpha   90.00
_cell.angle_beta   90.00
_cell.angle_gamma   90.00
#
_symmetry.space_group_name_H-M   'P 1'
#
loop_
_entity.id
_entity.type
_entity.pdbx_description
1 polymer ?
#
loop_
_entity_poly.entity_id
_entity_poly.type
_entity_poly.pdbx_seq_one_letter_code
_entity_poly.pdbx_strand_id
1 'polypeptide(L)' 'PFEQALTRLTRDGQDTPEIEALRWAIEEYRVSIFAQSLGTDTPVSAKRLQRLQRKAERGPEAGIE' A
#
# COMPACT_ATOMS: atom_id res chain seq x y z
N PRO A 1 -5.00 4.62 9.35
CA PRO A 1 -4.11 3.50 9.81
C PRO A 1 -2.99 3.18 8.81
N PHE A 2 -3.30 3.07 7.51
CA PHE A 2 -2.33 2.72 6.47
C PHE A 2 -1.23 3.78 6.26
N GLU A 3 -1.58 5.06 6.32
CA GLU A 3 -0.60 6.16 6.23
C GLU A 3 0.40 6.12 7.39
N GLN A 4 -0.07 5.85 8.62
CA GLN A 4 0.83 5.69 9.77
C GLN A 4 1.77 4.49 9.60
N ALA A 5 1.29 3.40 8.99
CA ALA A 5 2.13 2.25 8.66
C ALA A 5 3.19 2.62 7.61
N LEU A 6 2.79 3.34 6.56
CA LEU A 6 3.71 3.84 5.54
C LEU A 6 4.79 4.75 6.15
N THR A 7 4.41 5.73 6.99
CA THR A 7 5.36 6.61 7.68
C THR A 7 6.38 5.83 8.50
N ARG A 8 5.95 4.77 9.22
CA ARG A 8 6.85 3.92 9.99
C ARG A 8 7.84 3.17 9.08
N LEU A 9 7.35 2.59 7.99
CA LEU A 9 8.16 1.82 7.03
C LEU A 9 9.19 2.69 6.30
N THR A 10 8.85 3.94 5.97
CA THR A 10 9.74 4.86 5.25
C THR A 10 10.72 5.61 6.16
N ARG A 11 10.53 5.56 7.48
CA ARG A 11 11.30 6.39 8.44
C ARG A 11 12.79 6.04 8.45
N ASP A 12 13.12 4.80 8.12
CA ASP A 12 14.48 4.27 8.13
C ASP A 12 15.14 4.38 6.73
N GLY A 13 14.54 5.14 5.81
CA GLY A 13 15.05 5.33 4.44
C GLY A 13 14.90 4.09 3.55
N GLN A 14 14.10 3.11 3.97
CA GLN A 14 13.79 1.93 3.18
C GLN A 14 12.69 2.28 2.16
N ASP A 15 13.05 2.36 0.88
CA ASP A 15 12.11 2.34 -0.26
C ASP A 15 12.23 0.98 -0.94
N THR A 16 11.48 0.00 -0.42
CA THR A 16 11.35 -1.31 -1.06
C THR A 16 10.20 -1.29 -2.08
N PRO A 17 10.20 -2.18 -3.09
CA PRO A 17 9.08 -2.31 -4.02
C PRO A 17 7.74 -2.55 -3.31
N GLU A 18 7.74 -3.24 -2.17
CA GLU A 18 6.56 -3.47 -1.34
C GLU A 18 6.04 -2.18 -0.69
N ILE A 19 6.93 -1.32 -0.21
CA ILE A 19 6.59 -0.02 0.38
C ILE A 19 6.03 0.90 -0.71
N GLU A 20 6.63 0.90 -1.89
CA GLU A 20 6.14 1.67 -3.04
C GLU A 20 4.75 1.18 -3.48
N ALA A 21 4.56 -0.13 -3.60
CA ALA A 21 3.26 -0.71 -3.94
C ALA A 21 2.18 -0.36 -2.91
N LEU A 22 2.52 -0.35 -1.61
CA LEU A 22 1.61 0.10 -0.56
C LEU A 22 1.26 1.59 -0.71
N ARG A 23 2.25 2.45 -1.00
CA ARG A 23 2.06 3.89 -1.20
C ARG A 23 1.06 4.17 -2.31
N TRP A 24 1.27 3.59 -3.50
CA TRP A 24 0.36 3.76 -4.63
C TRP A 24 -1.04 3.22 -4.33
N ALA A 25 -1.14 2.06 -3.68
CA ALA A 25 -2.43 1.49 -3.35
C ALA A 25 -3.23 2.37 -2.36
N ILE A 26 -2.56 3.06 -1.43
CA ILE A 26 -3.24 4.01 -0.52
C ILE A 26 -3.86 5.16 -1.33
N GLU A 27 -3.14 5.71 -2.30
CA GLU A 27 -3.65 6.79 -3.15
C GLU A 27 -4.84 6.32 -3.98
N GLU A 28 -4.72 5.18 -4.65
CA GLU A 28 -5.81 4.58 -5.42
C GLU A 28 -7.04 4.27 -4.56
N TYR A 29 -6.85 3.85 -3.31
CA TYR A 29 -7.95 3.66 -2.37
C TYR A 29 -8.65 4.98 -2.03
N ARG A 30 -7.89 6.05 -1.78
CA ARG A 30 -8.42 7.40 -1.49
C ARG A 30 -9.21 7.94 -2.68
N VAL A 31 -8.68 7.80 -3.90
CA VAL A 31 -9.39 8.17 -5.13
C VAL A 31 -10.64 7.32 -5.29
N SER A 32 -10.56 6.01 -5.10
CA SER A 32 -11.70 5.10 -5.21
C SER A 32 -12.84 5.54 -4.28
N ILE A 33 -12.60 5.78 -2.98
CA ILE A 33 -13.66 6.16 -2.04
C ILE A 33 -14.22 7.57 -2.26
N PHE A 34 -13.42 8.50 -2.79
CA PHE A 34 -13.84 9.90 -2.97
C PHE A 34 -14.51 10.14 -4.33
N ALA A 35 -14.04 9.47 -5.38
CA ALA A 35 -14.47 9.66 -6.77
C ALA A 35 -15.22 8.43 -7.31
N GLN A 36 -16.18 7.91 -6.54
CA GLN A 36 -16.98 6.72 -6.90
C GLN A 36 -17.70 6.86 -8.25
N SER A 37 -18.10 8.07 -8.65
CA SER A 37 -18.75 8.33 -9.94
C SER A 37 -17.79 8.42 -11.12
N LEU A 38 -16.49 8.70 -10.87
CA LEU A 38 -15.47 8.80 -11.89
C LEU A 38 -14.93 7.42 -12.31
N GLY A 39 -15.00 6.46 -11.38
CA GLY A 39 -14.41 5.13 -11.55
C GLY A 39 -12.88 5.16 -11.39
N THR A 40 -12.29 3.99 -11.14
CA THR A 40 -10.84 3.80 -11.14
C THR A 40 -10.48 2.61 -12.03
N ASP A 41 -9.33 2.66 -12.69
CA ASP A 41 -8.86 1.58 -13.58
C ASP A 41 -8.66 0.27 -12.80
N THR A 42 -8.28 0.36 -11.52
CA THR A 42 -8.27 -0.77 -10.59
C THR A 42 -8.74 -0.33 -9.20
N PRO A 43 -9.99 -0.64 -8.79
CA PRO A 43 -10.45 -0.30 -7.46
C PRO A 43 -9.63 -1.02 -6.38
N VAL A 44 -8.96 -0.25 -5.54
CA VAL A 44 -8.28 -0.78 -4.36
C VAL A 44 -9.29 -0.92 -3.22
N SER A 45 -9.28 -2.06 -2.53
CA SER A 45 -10.08 -2.28 -1.33
C SER A 45 -9.21 -2.21 -0.08
N ALA A 46 -9.84 -1.94 1.07
CA ALA A 46 -9.17 -2.01 2.37
C ALA A 46 -8.51 -3.39 2.63
N LYS A 47 -9.13 -4.49 2.14
CA LYS A 47 -8.55 -5.84 2.23
C LYS A 47 -7.25 -5.97 1.44
N ARG A 48 -7.15 -5.35 0.26
CA ARG A 48 -5.92 -5.31 -0.54
C ARG A 48 -4.84 -4.49 0.17
N LEU A 49 -5.18 -3.34 0.74
CA LEU A 49 -4.26 -2.53 1.53
C LEU A 49 -3.67 -3.30 2.71
N GLN A 50 -4.49 -4.01 3.47
CA GLN A 50 -4.01 -4.84 4.58
C GLN A 50 -3.01 -5.92 4.14
N ARG A 51 -3.21 -6.51 2.96
CA ARG A 51 -2.27 -7.50 2.40
C ARG A 51 -0.94 -6.86 2.00
N LEU A 52 -0.98 -5.70 1.36
CA LEU A 52 0.22 -4.95 0.97
C LEU A 52 1.00 -4.46 2.18
N GLN A 53 0.30 -3.96 3.20
CA GLN A 53 0.92 -3.55 4.46
C GLN A 53 1.67 -4.72 5.11
N ARG A 54 1.04 -5.89 5.25
CA ARG A 54 1.73 -7.08 5.79
C ARG A 54 2.92 -7.52 4.94
N LYS A 55 2.87 -7.32 3.61
CA LYS A 55 4.00 -7.64 2.73
C LYS A 55 5.15 -6.66 2.95
N ALA A 56 4.86 -5.36 3.03
CA ALA A 56 5.86 -4.33 3.29
C ALA A 56 6.50 -4.46 4.69
N GLU A 57 5.73 -4.87 5.69
CA GLU A 57 6.22 -5.15 7.05
C GLU A 57 7.12 -6.39 7.13
N ARG A 58 7.01 -7.35 6.19
CA ARG A 58 7.84 -8.57 6.17
C ARG A 58 9.23 -8.35 5.54
N GLY A 59 9.45 -7.22 4.88
CA GLY A 59 10.72 -6.93 4.21
C GLY A 59 11.02 -7.85 3.01
N PRO A 60 12.19 -7.68 2.36
CA PRO A 60 12.56 -8.38 1.12
C PRO A 60 12.80 -9.90 1.28
N GLU A 61 12.84 -10.44 2.51
CA GLU A 61 13.13 -11.86 2.75
C GLU A 61 11.98 -12.82 2.40
N ALA A 62 10.81 -12.30 2.06
CA ALA A 62 9.63 -13.12 1.73
C ALA A 62 9.62 -13.67 0.28
N GLY A 63 10.77 -13.66 -0.42
CA GLY A 63 10.87 -13.97 -1.85
C GLY A 63 11.93 -15.01 -2.24
N ILE A 64 12.37 -15.87 -1.30
CA ILE A 64 13.11 -17.08 -1.65
C ILE A 64 12.12 -18.25 -1.63
N GLU A 65 11.42 -18.47 -2.75
CA GLU A 65 10.83 -19.75 -3.13
C GLU A 65 11.48 -20.23 -4.42
#